data_AF-A0A1S8WLY2-F1
#
_entry.id   AF-A0A1S8WLY2-F1
#
_cell.length_a   1.000
_cell.length_b   1.000
_cell.length_c   1.000
_cell.angle_alpha   90.00
_cell.angle_beta   90.00
_cell.angle_gamma   90.00
#
_symmetry.space_group_name_H-M   'P 1'
#
loop_
_entity.id
_entity.type
_entity.pdbx_description
1 polymer ?
#
loop_
_entity_poly.entity_id
_entity_poly.type
_entity_poly.pdbx_seq_one_letter_code
_entity_poly.pdbx_strand_id
1 'polypeptide(L)'
;MVAASMSIDDFSPSTYVSRLQDHMRTTRPADTHKSSRLTQVNPGLSSCTHVFVRVDSVKRPLQYPYDGPFKVISRKDKYFTIEKNGKPDS
;
A
#
# COMPACT_ATOMS: atom_id res chain seq x y z
N MET A 1 -2.23 -51.92 0.34
CA MET A 1 -1.78 -50.60 0.83
C MET A 1 -0.41 -50.36 0.21
N VAL A 2 -0.35 -49.59 -0.88
CA VAL A 2 0.90 -49.41 -1.66
C VAL A 2 1.63 -48.18 -1.13
N ALA A 3 2.77 -48.38 -0.46
CA ALA A 3 3.70 -47.29 -0.20
C ALA A 3 4.34 -46.90 -1.54
N ALA A 4 4.10 -45.67 -2.00
CA ALA A 4 4.81 -45.14 -3.15
C ALA A 4 6.31 -45.11 -2.83
N SER A 5 7.12 -45.89 -3.54
CA SER A 5 8.57 -45.85 -3.44
C SER A 5 9.06 -44.52 -4.01
N MET A 6 9.44 -43.57 -3.15
CA MET A 6 10.08 -42.33 -3.58
C MET A 6 11.45 -42.67 -4.19
N SER A 7 11.67 -42.33 -5.44
CA SER A 7 12.92 -42.58 -6.15
C SER A 7 13.97 -41.54 -5.71
N ILE A 8 15.27 -41.88 -5.80
CA ILE A 8 16.37 -40.98 -5.41
C ILE A 8 16.31 -39.64 -6.19
N ASP A 9 15.73 -39.65 -7.39
CA ASP A 9 15.50 -38.47 -8.23
C ASP A 9 14.48 -37.47 -7.63
N ASP A 10 13.60 -37.92 -6.72
CA ASP A 10 12.65 -37.07 -5.99
C ASP A 10 13.34 -36.09 -5.02
N PHE A 11 14.64 -36.23 -4.78
CA PHE A 11 15.45 -35.30 -3.98
C PHE A 11 16.51 -34.55 -4.79
N SER A 12 16.47 -34.64 -6.13
CA SER A 12 17.38 -33.86 -6.96
C SER A 12 17.08 -32.34 -6.83
N PRO A 13 18.10 -31.47 -6.89
CA PRO A 13 17.89 -30.02 -6.81
C PRO A 13 16.92 -29.49 -7.87
N SER A 14 16.91 -30.07 -9.07
CA SER A 14 16.02 -29.70 -10.16
C SER A 14 14.55 -30.04 -9.85
N THR A 15 14.26 -31.20 -9.28
CA THR A 15 12.88 -31.56 -8.92
C THR A 15 12.37 -30.74 -7.74
N TYR A 16 13.23 -30.34 -6.80
CA TYR A 16 12.88 -29.39 -5.75
C TYR A 16 12.47 -28.03 -6.32
N VAL A 17 13.29 -27.45 -7.22
CA VAL A 17 13.01 -26.15 -7.83
C VAL A 17 11.70 -26.16 -8.62
N SER A 18 11.46 -27.19 -9.43
CA SER A 18 10.21 -27.31 -10.20
C SER A 18 8.99 -27.39 -9.27
N ARG A 19 9.04 -28.22 -8.22
CA ARG A 19 7.96 -28.32 -7.23
C ARG A 19 7.70 -26.99 -6.50
N LEU A 20 8.76 -26.26 -6.14
CA LEU A 20 8.63 -24.95 -5.49
C LEU A 20 7.97 -23.93 -6.43
N GLN A 21 8.37 -23.90 -7.71
CA GLN A 21 7.79 -23.01 -8.71
C GLN A 21 6.30 -23.30 -8.92
N ASP A 22 5.94 -24.58 -9.05
CA ASP A 22 4.54 -24.99 -9.23
C ASP A 22 3.69 -24.66 -7.98
N HIS A 23 4.25 -24.86 -6.78
CA HIS A 23 3.59 -24.50 -5.53
C HIS A 23 3.36 -22.99 -5.42
N MET A 24 4.38 -22.17 -5.73
CA MET A 24 4.25 -20.71 -5.68
C MET A 24 3.29 -20.17 -6.74
N ARG A 25 3.25 -20.77 -7.94
CA ARG A 25 2.29 -20.40 -9.01
C ARG A 25 0.83 -20.69 -8.63
N THR A 26 0.60 -21.74 -7.87
CA THR A 26 -0.75 -22.18 -7.48
C THR A 26 -1.22 -21.57 -6.15
N THR A 27 -0.28 -21.07 -5.34
CA THR A 27 -0.59 -20.40 -4.08
C THR A 27 -1.30 -19.06 -4.34
N ARG A 28 -2.54 -18.96 -3.89
CA ARG A 28 -3.29 -17.70 -3.91
C ARG A 28 -2.95 -16.87 -2.66
N PRO A 29 -2.91 -15.53 -2.77
CA PRO A 29 -2.88 -14.68 -1.59
C PRO A 29 -4.04 -15.04 -0.65
N ALA A 30 -3.77 -15.05 0.65
CA ALA A 30 -4.84 -15.15 1.63
C ALA A 30 -5.73 -13.90 1.55
N ASP A 31 -7.03 -14.08 1.77
CA ASP A 31 -7.96 -12.96 1.80
C ASP A 31 -7.51 -11.95 2.87
N THR A 32 -7.58 -10.67 2.51
CA THR A 32 -7.27 -9.60 3.47
C THR A 32 -8.30 -9.63 4.59
N HIS A 33 -7.83 -9.61 5.84
CA HIS A 33 -8.70 -9.54 7.01
C HIS A 33 -9.64 -8.32 6.91
N LYS A 34 -10.96 -8.56 6.93
CA LYS A 34 -11.96 -7.49 6.90
C LYS A 34 -11.94 -6.73 8.22
N SER A 35 -11.44 -5.49 8.20
CA SER A 35 -11.54 -4.59 9.34
C SER A 35 -12.92 -3.95 9.37
N SER A 36 -13.64 -4.11 10.48
CA SER A 36 -14.90 -3.40 10.76
C SER A 36 -14.68 -1.99 11.32
N ARG A 37 -13.43 -1.55 11.44
CA ARG A 37 -13.12 -0.23 12.01
C ARG A 37 -13.61 0.86 11.06
N LEU A 38 -14.42 1.77 11.60
CA LEU A 38 -14.79 2.99 10.90
C LEU A 38 -13.56 3.84 10.64
N THR A 39 -13.46 4.43 9.45
CA THR A 39 -12.42 5.41 9.13
C THR A 39 -12.63 6.63 10.02
N GLN A 40 -11.71 6.87 10.94
CA GLN A 40 -11.74 8.06 11.77
C GLN A 40 -11.16 9.24 10.99
N VAL A 41 -12.04 10.10 10.49
CA VAL A 41 -11.68 11.37 9.82
C VAL A 41 -11.92 12.51 10.80
N ASN A 42 -10.97 13.45 10.90
CA ASN A 42 -11.14 14.62 11.73
C ASN A 42 -12.30 15.50 11.20
N PRO A 43 -13.30 15.88 12.01
CA PRO A 43 -14.43 16.70 11.56
C PRO A 43 -14.03 18.04 10.95
N GLY A 44 -12.91 18.63 11.41
CA GLY A 44 -12.37 19.88 10.90
C GLY A 44 -11.90 19.82 9.45
N LEU A 45 -11.69 18.62 8.89
CA LEU A 45 -11.37 18.46 7.47
C LEU A 45 -12.52 18.86 6.55
N SER A 46 -13.75 18.88 7.05
CA SER A 46 -14.92 19.34 6.29
C SER A 46 -14.91 20.85 6.04
N SER A 47 -14.27 21.63 6.92
CA SER A 47 -14.32 23.10 6.94
C SER A 47 -12.94 23.78 6.84
N CYS A 48 -11.84 23.02 6.88
CA CYS A 48 -10.49 23.56 6.88
C CYS A 48 -10.18 24.42 5.65
N THR A 49 -9.67 25.64 5.88
CA THR A 49 -9.28 26.54 4.78
C THR A 49 -7.92 26.17 4.19
N HIS A 50 -7.07 25.53 4.98
CA HIS A 50 -5.74 25.10 4.57
C HIS A 50 -5.42 23.69 5.04
N VAL A 51 -4.55 23.00 4.31
CA VAL A 51 -4.05 21.66 4.62
C VAL A 51 -2.54 21.57 4.42
N PHE A 52 -1.90 20.66 5.14
CA PHE A 52 -0.49 20.30 4.93
C PHE A 52 -0.44 19.02 4.09
N VAL A 53 0.47 18.97 3.11
CA VAL A 53 0.61 17.82 2.20
C VAL A 53 1.86 17.03 2.58
N ARG A 54 1.73 15.71 2.71
CA ARG A 54 2.86 14.84 3.02
C ARG A 54 3.79 14.74 1.81
N VAL A 55 5.08 14.85 2.04
CA VAL A 55 6.12 14.62 1.03
C VAL A 55 6.64 13.20 1.22
N ASP A 56 6.39 12.33 0.25
CA ASP A 56 6.79 10.90 0.30
C ASP A 56 8.08 10.58 -0.47
N SER A 57 8.89 11.60 -0.78
CA SER A 57 10.23 11.41 -1.32
C SER A 57 11.27 11.09 -0.23
N VAL A 58 12.45 10.60 -0.64
CA VAL A 58 13.60 10.41 0.26
C VAL A 58 13.98 11.75 0.87
N LYS A 59 13.96 11.82 2.21
CA LYS A 59 14.15 13.06 2.97
C LYS A 59 15.61 13.26 3.33
N ARG A 60 16.02 14.52 3.37
CA ARG A 60 17.27 14.89 4.05
C ARG A 60 17.09 14.80 5.56
N PRO A 61 18.16 14.61 6.34
CA PRO A 61 18.08 14.73 7.79
C PRO A 61 17.40 16.03 8.20
N LEU A 62 16.51 15.95 9.20
CA LEU A 62 15.75 17.09 9.76
C LEU A 62 14.75 17.77 8.80
N GLN A 63 14.48 17.20 7.63
CA GLN A 63 13.43 17.72 6.75
C GLN A 63 12.04 17.33 7.26
N TYR A 64 11.15 18.32 7.41
CA TYR A 64 9.79 18.07 7.87
C TYR A 64 9.03 17.16 6.89
N PRO A 65 8.19 16.23 7.38
CA PRO A 65 7.51 15.27 6.52
C PRO A 65 6.35 15.86 5.70
N TYR A 66 5.93 17.10 5.99
CA TYR A 66 4.85 17.77 5.28
C TYR A 66 5.32 19.12 4.71
N ASP A 67 4.58 19.62 3.74
CA ASP A 67 4.74 20.93 3.14
C ASP A 67 3.43 21.70 3.24
N GLY A 68 3.48 23.02 3.06
CA GLY A 68 2.33 23.92 3.22
C GLY A 68 2.34 24.69 4.55
N PRO A 69 1.29 25.45 4.87
CA PRO A 69 -0.12 25.22 4.54
C PRO A 69 -0.55 25.65 3.14
N PHE A 70 -1.30 24.81 2.43
CA PHE A 70 -1.88 25.12 1.13
C PHE A 70 -3.37 25.41 1.25
N LYS A 71 -3.85 26.42 0.52
CA LYS A 71 -5.26 26.79 0.48
C LYS A 71 -6.07 25.70 -0.20
N VAL A 72 -7.19 25.30 0.40
CA VAL A 72 -8.15 24.37 -0.20
C VAL A 72 -9.03 25.12 -1.21
N ILE A 73 -9.00 24.68 -2.47
CA ILE A 73 -9.85 25.20 -3.56
C ILE A 73 -11.17 24.44 -3.59
N SER A 74 -11.13 23.11 -3.50
CA SER A 74 -12.33 22.26 -3.48
C SER A 74 -12.12 20.99 -2.65
N ARG A 75 -13.21 20.35 -2.23
CA ARG A 75 -13.21 19.14 -1.39
C ARG A 75 -14.05 18.04 -2.04
N LYS A 76 -13.57 16.80 -1.97
CA LYS A 76 -14.32 15.58 -2.26
C LYS A 76 -14.27 14.62 -1.07
N ASP A 77 -15.01 13.53 -1.16
CA ASP A 77 -15.09 12.49 -0.11
C ASP A 77 -13.71 11.98 0.35
N LYS A 78 -12.75 11.88 -0.57
CA LYS A 78 -11.43 11.27 -0.30
C LYS A 78 -10.22 12.18 -0.49
N TYR A 79 -10.38 13.33 -1.15
CA TYR A 79 -9.25 14.19 -1.51
C TYR A 79 -9.64 15.67 -1.58
N PHE A 80 -8.63 16.53 -1.57
CA PHE A 80 -8.72 17.98 -1.63
C PHE A 80 -8.04 18.46 -2.90
N THR A 81 -8.63 19.42 -3.60
CA THR A 81 -7.87 20.22 -4.55
C THR A 81 -7.32 21.43 -3.82
N ILE A 82 -6.00 21.63 -3.86
CA ILE A 82 -5.29 22.72 -3.20
C ILE A 82 -4.68 23.68 -4.21
N GLU A 83 -4.39 24.90 -3.78
CA GLU A 83 -3.57 25.85 -4.52
C GLU A 83 -2.10 25.64 -4.16
N LYS A 84 -1.31 25.13 -5.10
CA LYS A 84 0.13 24.91 -4.96
C LYS A 84 0.86 25.63 -6.08
N ASN A 85 1.77 26.54 -5.73
CA ASN A 85 2.53 27.35 -6.69
C ASN A 85 1.62 28.09 -7.71
N GLY A 86 0.48 28.61 -7.25
CA GLY A 86 -0.50 29.31 -8.09
C GLY A 86 -1.29 28.41 -9.04
N LYS A 87 -1.22 27.09 -8.88
CA LYS A 87 -1.93 26.11 -9.71
C LYS A 87 -2.77 25.17 -8.83
N PRO A 88 -3.93 24.72 -9.32
CA PRO A 88 -4.67 23.64 -8.67
C PRO A 88 -3.90 22.32 -8.70
N ASP A 89 -3.84 21.62 -7.57
CA ASP A 89 -3.24 20.28 -7.39
C ASP A 89 -4.23 19.39 -6.60
N SER A 90 -4.45 18.13 -6.98
CA SER A 90 -5.53 17.27 -6.46
C SER A 90 -5.07 15.93 -5.91
#